data_AF-A0A367IKH0-F1
#
_entry.id   AF-A0A367IKH0-F1
#
_cell.length_a   1.000
_cell.length_b   1.000
_cell.length_c   1.000
_cell.angle_alpha   90.00
_cell.angle_beta   90.00
_cell.angle_gamma   90.00
#
_symmetry.space_group_name_H-M   'P 1'
#
loop_
_entity.id
_entity.type
_entity.pdbx_description
1 polymer ?
#
loop_
_entity_poly.entity_id
_entity_poly.type
_entity_poly.pdbx_seq_one_letter_code
_entity_poly.pdbx_strand_id
1 'polypeptide(L)'
;ERWNPTQSVESVLVSIISLLADPNCSSPANVDAGVDYRKNRELFESIVKKQVEASKKDIPKGFKMPESEKDFMPTAPPEIEEDDNFWYESGDE
;
A
#
# COMPACT_ATOMS: atom_id res chain seq x y z
N GLU A 1 -11.40 7.34 -14.10
CA GLU A 1 -11.04 7.90 -12.78
C GLU A 1 -12.10 8.91 -12.32
N ARG A 2 -13.23 8.45 -11.78
CA ARG A 2 -14.18 9.32 -11.06
C ARG A 2 -14.52 8.63 -9.76
N TRP A 3 -14.62 9.41 -8.69
CA TRP A 3 -15.09 8.91 -7.40
C TRP A 3 -16.48 8.30 -7.56
N ASN A 4 -16.71 7.17 -6.90
CA ASN A 4 -18.03 6.57 -6.75
C ASN A 4 -18.18 5.96 -5.34
N PRO A 5 -19.40 5.77 -4.84
CA PRO A 5 -19.64 5.27 -3.48
C PRO A 5 -19.19 3.83 -3.23
N THR A 6 -18.83 3.07 -4.28
CA THR A 6 -18.36 1.69 -4.14
C THR A 6 -16.84 1.59 -3.97
N GLN A 7 -16.12 2.71 -4.07
CA GLN A 7 -14.69 2.76 -3.77
C GLN A 7 -14.48 2.62 -2.26
N SER A 8 -13.58 1.72 -1.87
CA SER A 8 -13.16 1.55 -0.48
C SER A 8 -11.91 2.38 -0.21
N VAL A 9 -11.57 2.56 1.07
CA VAL A 9 -10.29 3.20 1.45
C VAL A 9 -9.11 2.39 0.88
N GLU A 10 -9.20 1.06 0.92
CA GLU A 10 -8.19 0.16 0.36
C GLU A 10 -7.97 0.41 -1.14
N SER A 11 -9.04 0.47 -1.94
CA SER A 11 -8.91 0.69 -3.40
C SER A 11 -8.28 2.04 -3.74
N VAL A 12 -8.54 3.06 -2.91
CA VAL A 12 -7.90 4.38 -3.05
C VAL A 12 -6.42 4.32 -2.70
N LEU A 13 -6.05 3.67 -1.59
CA LEU A 13 -4.65 3.55 -1.17
C LEU A 13 -3.81 2.77 -2.20
N VAL A 14 -4.34 1.68 -2.75
CA VAL A 14 -3.69 0.91 -3.82
C VAL A 14 -3.50 1.77 -5.08
N SER A 15 -4.47 2.61 -5.42
CA SER A 15 -4.37 3.56 -6.53
C SER A 15 -3.25 4.59 -6.32
N ILE A 16 -3.13 5.14 -5.10
CA ILE A 16 -2.06 6.10 -4.76
C ILE A 16 -0.69 5.44 -4.87
N ILE A 17 -0.52 4.22 -4.35
CA ILE A 17 0.75 3.48 -4.44
C ILE A 17 1.10 3.21 -5.90
N SER A 18 0.12 2.80 -6.71
CA SER A 18 0.31 2.59 -8.16
C SER A 18 0.75 3.87 -8.87
N LEU A 19 0.17 5.02 -8.53
CA LEU A 19 0.53 6.32 -9.11
C LEU A 19 1.94 6.78 -8.71
N LEU A 20 2.42 6.39 -7.51
CA LEU A 20 3.80 6.66 -7.10
C LEU A 20 4.81 5.79 -7.86
N ALA A 21 4.43 4.56 -8.21
CA ALA A 21 5.26 3.65 -8.99
C ALA A 21 5.32 4.04 -10.47
N ASP A 22 4.18 4.45 -11.06
CA ASP A 22 4.09 4.94 -12.44
C ASP A 22 3.37 6.30 -12.52
N PRO A 23 4.11 7.42 -12.40
CA PRO A 23 3.53 8.75 -12.36
C PRO A 23 2.99 9.21 -13.72
N ASN A 24 1.79 9.80 -13.72
CA ASN A 24 1.18 10.34 -14.92
C ASN A 24 1.87 11.64 -15.41
N CYS A 25 2.76 11.47 -16.39
CA CYS A 25 3.53 12.55 -17.00
C CYS A 25 2.80 13.35 -18.10
N SER A 26 1.67 12.83 -18.60
CA SER A 26 0.84 13.51 -19.61
C SER A 26 0.02 14.65 -19.00
N SER A 27 -0.25 14.58 -17.70
CA SER A 27 -0.94 15.62 -16.93
C SER A 27 -0.26 15.81 -15.56
N PRO A 28 0.97 16.34 -15.51
CA PRO A 28 1.73 16.43 -14.27
C PRO A 28 1.15 17.52 -13.36
N ALA A 29 0.94 17.18 -12.08
CA ALA A 29 0.59 18.17 -11.06
C ALA A 29 1.77 19.10 -10.73
N ASN A 30 3.00 18.57 -10.80
CA ASN A 30 4.24 19.33 -10.70
C ASN A 30 4.98 19.21 -12.04
N VAL A 31 5.04 20.31 -12.80
CA VAL A 31 5.63 20.36 -14.14
C VAL A 31 7.12 20.05 -14.10
N ASP A 32 7.86 20.60 -13.15
CA ASP A 32 9.31 20.42 -13.04
C ASP A 32 9.66 18.96 -12.76
N ALA A 33 8.98 18.35 -11.78
CA ALA A 33 9.14 16.93 -11.48
C ALA A 33 8.78 16.04 -12.68
N GLY A 34 7.75 16.40 -13.45
CA GLY A 34 7.37 15.70 -14.68
C GLY A 34 8.42 15.84 -15.79
N VAL A 35 9.06 17.00 -15.92
CA VAL A 35 10.17 17.22 -16.86
C VAL A 35 11.39 16.40 -16.42
N ASP A 36 11.77 16.44 -15.15
CA ASP A 36 12.90 15.69 -14.62
C ASP A 36 12.68 14.18 -14.75
N TYR A 37 11.48 13.68 -14.45
CA TYR A 37 11.14 12.27 -14.63
C TYR A 37 11.35 11.78 -16.08
N ARG A 38 11.07 12.62 -17.08
CA ARG A 38 11.19 12.29 -18.51
C ARG A 38 12.58 12.56 -19.11
N LYS A 39 13.23 13.66 -18.71
CA LYS A 39 14.47 14.15 -19.33
C LYS A 39 15.72 13.92 -18.48
N ASN A 40 15.58 13.94 -17.15
CA ASN A 40 16.69 13.93 -16.19
C ASN A 40 16.44 12.90 -15.07
N ARG A 41 16.34 11.60 -15.45
CA ARG A 41 15.95 10.54 -14.51
C ARG A 41 16.85 10.47 -13.27
N GLU A 42 18.16 10.63 -13.43
CA GLU A 42 19.12 10.60 -12.32
C GLU A 42 18.87 11.72 -11.30
N LEU A 43 18.56 12.93 -11.77
CA LEU A 43 18.23 14.06 -10.91
C LEU A 43 16.94 13.77 -10.13
N PHE A 44 15.90 13.29 -10.81
CA PHE A 44 14.64 12.90 -10.18
C PHE A 44 14.88 11.84 -9.09
N GLU A 45 15.62 10.78 -9.40
CA GLU A 45 15.95 9.72 -8.43
C GLU A 45 16.76 10.23 -7.24
N SER A 46 17.69 11.16 -7.46
CA SER A 46 18.48 11.76 -6.37
C SER A 46 17.59 12.53 -5.39
N ILE A 47 16.60 13.27 -5.91
CA ILE A 47 15.62 14.02 -5.10
C ILE A 47 14.73 13.04 -4.35
N VAL A 48 14.20 12.01 -5.03
CA VAL A 48 13.37 10.98 -4.40
C VAL A 48 14.12 10.26 -3.28
N LYS A 49 15.36 9.83 -3.50
CA LYS A 49 16.20 9.21 -2.46
C LYS A 49 16.37 10.12 -1.25
N LYS A 50 16.63 11.42 -1.47
CA LYS A 50 16.72 12.40 -0.40
C LYS A 50 15.42 12.52 0.40
N GLN A 51 14.26 12.47 -0.27
CA GLN A 51 12.95 12.51 0.39
C GLN A 51 12.66 11.21 1.17
N VAL A 52 13.04 10.04 0.65
CA VAL A 52 12.93 8.76 1.35
C VAL A 52 13.76 8.77 2.64
N GLU A 53 14.98 9.30 2.63
CA GLU A 53 15.78 9.43 3.85
C GLU A 53 15.17 10.44 4.85
N ALA A 54 14.52 11.48 4.35
CA ALA A 54 13.83 12.44 5.21
C ALA A 54 12.60 11.82 5.89
N SER A 55 11.79 11.04 5.16
CA SER A 55 10.55 10.44 5.66
C SER A 55 10.78 9.36 6.72
N LYS A 56 11.97 8.72 6.76
CA LYS A 56 12.33 7.78 7.82
C LYS A 56 12.25 8.38 9.24
N LYS A 57 12.32 9.71 9.36
CA LYS A 57 12.18 10.42 10.65
C LYS A 57 10.75 10.38 11.20
N ASP A 58 9.77 10.16 10.34
CA ASP A 58 8.35 10.12 10.70
C ASP A 58 7.90 8.72 11.15
N ILE A 59 8.80 7.73 11.13
CA ILE A 59 8.52 6.36 11.58
C ILE A 59 8.28 6.37 13.10
N PRO A 60 7.12 5.90 13.58
CA PRO A 60 6.82 5.85 15.01
C PRO A 60 7.79 4.95 15.79
N LYS A 61 8.10 5.33 17.03
CA LYS A 61 8.96 4.52 17.91
C LYS A 61 8.32 3.15 18.17
N GLY A 62 9.07 2.08 17.92
CA GLY A 62 8.59 0.71 18.10
C GLY A 62 7.88 0.11 16.88
N PHE A 63 7.61 0.90 15.84
CA PHE A 63 7.13 0.39 14.56
C PHE A 63 8.29 -0.23 13.78
N LYS A 64 8.17 -1.51 13.41
CA LYS A 64 9.12 -2.19 12.51
C LYS A 64 8.58 -2.10 11.09
N MET A 65 9.37 -1.55 10.17
CA MET A 65 9.01 -1.53 8.76
C MET A 65 8.95 -2.96 8.21
N PRO A 66 7.94 -3.30 7.40
CA PRO A 66 7.94 -4.55 6.64
C PRO A 66 9.07 -4.51 5.60
N GLU A 67 9.91 -5.54 5.58
CA GLU A 67 11.09 -5.62 4.69
C GLU A 67 10.87 -6.63 3.55
N SER A 68 9.97 -7.60 3.74
CA SER A 68 9.70 -8.68 2.77
C SER A 68 8.29 -8.60 2.20
N GLU A 69 8.11 -9.03 0.95
CA GLU A 69 6.80 -9.12 0.29
C GLU A 69 5.78 -9.94 1.10
N LYS A 70 6.27 -10.96 1.84
CA LYS A 70 5.44 -11.78 2.73
C LYS A 70 4.84 -10.98 3.89
N ASP A 71 5.47 -9.89 4.30
CA ASP A 71 4.98 -9.00 5.35
C ASP A 71 3.91 -8.02 4.83
N PHE A 72 3.83 -7.84 3.49
CA PHE A 72 2.83 -7.00 2.82
C PHE A 72 1.58 -7.76 2.39
N MET A 73 1.66 -9.09 2.30
CA MET A 73 0.52 -9.93 1.92
C MET A 73 -0.29 -10.30 3.15
N PRO A 74 -1.63 -10.19 3.12
CA PRO A 74 -2.46 -10.75 4.18
C PRO A 74 -2.21 -12.26 4.26
N THR A 75 -1.82 -12.74 5.44
CA THR A 75 -1.78 -14.18 5.71
C THR A 75 -3.17 -14.75 5.52
N ALA A 76 -3.27 -15.92 4.87
CA ALA A 76 -4.54 -16.62 4.74
C ALA A 76 -5.21 -16.69 6.13
N PRO A 77 -6.54 -16.46 6.22
CA PRO A 77 -7.27 -16.67 7.46
C PRO A 77 -6.89 -18.05 8.01
N PRO A 78 -6.68 -18.21 9.33
CA PRO A 78 -6.47 -19.52 9.90
C PRO A 78 -7.63 -20.43 9.45
N GLU A 79 -7.31 -21.64 8.99
CA GLU A 79 -8.33 -22.63 8.70
C GLU A 79 -9.20 -22.77 9.95
N ILE A 80 -10.48 -22.40 9.83
CA ILE A 80 -11.45 -22.65 10.88
C ILE A 80 -11.64 -24.16 10.83
N GLU A 81 -11.17 -24.87 11.85
CA GLU A 81 -11.57 -26.26 12.05
C GLU A 81 -13.10 -26.23 12.20
N GLU A 82 -13.81 -26.69 11.16
CA GLU A 82 -15.24 -26.92 11.21
C GLU A 82 -15.45 -28.06 12.22
N ASP A 83 -15.60 -27.69 13.50
CA ASP A 83 -16.06 -28.63 14.51
C ASP A 83 -17.51 -28.96 14.18
N ASP A 84 -17.72 -30.13 13.57
CA ASP A 84 -19.04 -30.68 13.28
C ASP A 84 -19.93 -30.72 14.54
N ASN A 85 -19.32 -30.74 15.74
CA ASN A 85 -20.01 -30.72 17.03
C ASN A 85 -20.42 -29.32 17.49
N PHE A 86 -20.07 -28.24 16.80
CA PHE A 86 -20.44 -26.86 17.17
C PHE A 86 -21.96 -26.62 17.11
N TRP A 87 -22.66 -27.27 16.16
CA TRP A 87 -24.11 -27.14 15.98
C TRP A 87 -24.93 -28.19 16.72
N TYR A 88 -24.29 -29.25 17.21
CA TYR A 88 -24.94 -30.20 18.10
C TYR A 88 -24.84 -29.65 19.52
N GLU A 89 -25.77 -28.76 19.90
CA GLU A 89 -26.11 -28.60 21.31
C GLU A 89 -26.28 -30.01 21.88
N SER A 90 -25.57 -30.30 22.96
CA SER A 90 -25.59 -31.59 23.65
C SER A 90 -26.99 -31.85 24.19
N GLY A 91 -27.89 -32.24 23.30
CA GLY A 91 -29.22 -32.73 23.63
C GLY A 91 -29.06 -34.17 24.05
N ASP A 92 -28.70 -34.37 25.31
CA ASP A 92 -29.08 -35.54 26.11
C ASP A 92 -28.67 -35.28 27.57
N GLU A 93 -29.62 -34.78 28.36
CA GLU A 93 -30.14 -35.44 29.57
C GLU A 93 -31.44 -34.78 30.06
#